data_AF-A0A4Y2UEE4-F1
#
_entry.id   AF-A0A4Y2UEE4-F1
#
_cell.length_a   1.000
_cell.length_b   1.000
_cell.length_c   1.000
_cell.angle_alpha   90.00
_cell.angle_beta   90.00
_cell.angle_gamma   90.00
#
_symmetry.space_group_name_H-M   'P 1'
#
loop_
_entity.id
_entity.type
_entity.pdbx_description
1 polymer ?
#
loop_
_entity_poly.entity_id
_entity_poly.type
_entity_poly.pdbx_seq_one_letter_code
_entity_poly.pdbx_strand_id
1 'polypeptide(L)'
;MSDEAEKQDSHADASHHQKDLMDLVNGNGPWQWSIFIVVLVCAMPDGSNNMSMAFIAPNVDHWCARPPETNFSVQEWKEAALPPADIQCSRYRFINISESSEGGNSGASKETIACESWEYDDSIYSSTIVSQ
;
A
#
# COMPACT_ATOMS: atom_id res chain seq x y z
N MET A 1 49.81 -41.17 -2.46
CA MET A 1 49.27 -42.05 -3.51
C MET A 1 47.99 -42.74 -3.02
N SER A 2 47.96 -43.27 -1.79
CA SER A 2 46.77 -43.95 -1.24
C SER A 2 45.59 -43.03 -0.91
N ASP A 3 45.85 -41.84 -0.36
CA ASP A 3 44.79 -40.90 0.04
C ASP A 3 43.98 -40.32 -1.15
N GLU A 4 44.62 -40.19 -2.32
CA GLU A 4 43.94 -39.67 -3.51
C GLU A 4 43.01 -40.71 -4.13
N ALA A 5 43.37 -41.99 -4.07
CA ALA A 5 42.52 -43.08 -4.56
C ALA A 5 41.26 -43.26 -3.70
N GLU A 6 41.38 -43.16 -2.37
CA GLU A 6 40.26 -43.29 -1.43
C GLU A 6 39.28 -42.10 -1.52
N LYS A 7 39.81 -40.90 -1.80
CA LYS A 7 39.00 -39.70 -2.05
C LYS A 7 38.26 -39.75 -3.39
N GLN A 8 38.84 -40.40 -4.40
CA GLN A 8 38.23 -40.55 -5.71
C GLN A 8 37.10 -41.59 -5.69
N ASP A 9 37.29 -42.67 -4.93
CA ASP A 9 36.31 -43.75 -4.77
C ASP A 9 35.10 -43.29 -3.94
N SER A 10 35.33 -42.57 -2.84
CA SER A 10 34.25 -41.96 -2.03
C SER A 10 33.46 -40.89 -2.79
N HIS A 11 34.11 -40.11 -3.65
CA HIS A 11 33.43 -39.13 -4.50
C HIS A 11 32.64 -39.79 -5.64
N ALA A 12 33.11 -40.91 -6.17
CA ALA A 12 32.40 -41.70 -7.17
C ALA A 12 31.15 -42.37 -6.59
N ASP A 13 31.25 -42.95 -5.39
CA ASP A 13 30.16 -43.59 -4.66
C ASP A 13 29.05 -42.59 -4.28
N ALA A 14 29.42 -41.43 -3.73
CA ALA A 14 28.47 -40.37 -3.41
C ALA A 14 27.75 -39.83 -4.67
N SER A 15 28.47 -39.71 -5.79
CA SER A 15 27.87 -39.30 -7.06
C SER A 15 26.95 -40.36 -7.65
N HIS A 16 27.26 -41.64 -7.50
CA HIS A 16 26.42 -42.74 -7.95
C HIS A 16 25.15 -42.83 -7.11
N HIS A 17 25.27 -42.74 -5.78
CA HIS A 17 24.13 -42.75 -4.87
C HIS A 17 23.18 -41.57 -5.12
N GLN A 18 23.72 -40.37 -5.38
CA GLN A 18 22.89 -39.21 -5.71
C GLN A 18 22.17 -39.39 -7.06
N LYS A 19 22.79 -40.04 -8.05
CA LYS A 19 22.16 -40.36 -9.32
C LYS A 19 21.06 -41.41 -9.14
N ASP A 20 21.27 -42.46 -8.35
CA ASP A 20 20.26 -43.48 -8.07
C ASP A 20 19.03 -42.90 -7.36
N LEU A 21 19.25 -41.97 -6.42
CA LEU A 21 18.16 -41.24 -5.75
C LEU A 21 17.40 -40.33 -6.73
N MET A 22 18.11 -39.68 -7.65
CA MET A 22 17.48 -38.83 -8.67
C MET A 22 16.79 -39.64 -9.77
N ASP A 23 17.27 -40.83 -10.11
CA ASP A 23 16.62 -41.76 -11.04
C ASP A 23 15.38 -42.41 -10.43
N LEU A 24 15.38 -42.68 -9.12
CA LEU A 24 14.17 -43.09 -8.40
C LEU A 24 13.11 -41.98 -8.43
N VAL A 25 13.55 -40.72 -8.42
CA VAL A 25 12.73 -39.51 -8.55
C VAL A 25 12.74 -39.01 -10.01
N ASN A 26 12.95 -39.87 -11.02
CA ASN A 26 12.98 -39.40 -12.41
C ASN A 26 11.63 -38.75 -12.77
N GLY A 27 11.65 -37.41 -12.82
CA GLY A 27 10.55 -36.55 -12.38
C GLY A 27 9.75 -35.98 -13.53
N ASN A 28 9.18 -36.86 -14.37
CA ASN A 28 8.41 -36.44 -15.54
C ASN A 28 7.08 -37.20 -15.68
N GLY A 29 6.52 -37.68 -14.57
CA GLY A 29 5.19 -38.30 -14.57
C GLY A 29 4.06 -37.30 -14.79
N PRO A 30 3.00 -37.62 -15.55
CA PRO A 30 1.84 -36.73 -15.73
C PRO A 30 1.13 -36.36 -14.41
N TRP A 31 1.24 -37.23 -13.40
CA TRP A 31 0.74 -36.95 -12.05
C TRP A 31 1.56 -35.88 -11.31
N GLN A 32 2.88 -35.89 -11.46
CA GLN A 32 3.76 -34.86 -10.85
C GLN A 32 3.45 -33.48 -11.45
N TRP A 33 3.27 -33.41 -12.77
CA TRP A 33 2.84 -32.19 -13.46
C TRP A 33 1.45 -31.73 -13.03
N SER A 34 0.51 -32.65 -12.82
CA SER A 34 -0.84 -32.32 -12.33
C SER A 34 -0.78 -31.68 -10.94
N ILE A 35 0.01 -32.26 -10.02
CA ILE A 35 0.22 -31.67 -8.69
C ILE A 35 0.91 -30.32 -8.77
N PHE A 36 1.95 -30.20 -9.60
CA PHE A 36 2.66 -28.94 -9.79
C PHE A 36 1.70 -27.83 -10.27
N ILE A 37 0.83 -28.14 -11.23
CA ILE A 37 -0.19 -27.19 -11.71
C ILE A 37 -1.17 -26.83 -10.59
N VAL A 38 -1.67 -27.82 -9.83
CA VAL A 38 -2.59 -27.55 -8.70
C VAL A 38 -1.93 -26.64 -7.67
N VAL A 39 -0.69 -26.93 -7.29
CA VAL A 39 0.09 -26.12 -6.35
C VAL A 39 0.29 -24.70 -6.89
N LEU A 40 0.63 -24.56 -8.17
CA LEU A 40 0.80 -23.25 -8.80
C LEU A 40 -0.53 -22.46 -8.82
N VAL A 41 -1.64 -23.10 -9.18
CA VAL A 41 -2.97 -22.49 -9.20
C VAL A 41 -3.43 -22.09 -7.81
N CYS A 42 -3.04 -22.81 -6.75
CA CYS A 42 -3.32 -22.42 -5.37
C CYS A 42 -2.41 -21.27 -4.90
N ALA A 43 -1.11 -21.32 -5.23
CA ALA A 43 -0.15 -20.31 -4.80
C ALA A 43 -0.36 -18.95 -5.46
N MET A 44 -0.89 -18.91 -6.68
CA MET A 44 -1.11 -17.68 -7.43
C MET A 44 -2.12 -16.73 -6.76
N PRO A 45 -3.34 -17.16 -6.35
CA PRO A 45 -4.25 -16.35 -5.55
C PRO A 45 -3.65 -15.88 -4.23
N ASP A 46 -2.95 -16.75 -3.51
CA ASP A 46 -2.36 -16.42 -2.21
C ASP A 46 -1.28 -15.33 -2.34
N GLY A 47 -0.40 -15.45 -3.34
CA GLY A 47 0.59 -14.42 -3.65
C GLY A 47 -0.06 -13.11 -4.10
N SER A 48 -1.07 -13.20 -4.97
CA SER A 48 -1.76 -12.03 -5.51
C SER A 48 -2.50 -11.25 -4.42
N ASN A 49 -3.17 -11.93 -3.49
CA ASN A 49 -3.88 -11.31 -2.37
C ASN A 49 -2.91 -10.59 -1.41
N ASN A 50 -1.75 -11.18 -1.13
CA ASN A 50 -0.75 -10.52 -0.29
C ASN A 50 -0.17 -9.26 -0.95
N MET A 51 -0.02 -9.26 -2.27
CA MET A 51 0.49 -8.10 -3.01
C MET A 51 -0.58 -7.04 -3.26
N SER A 52 -1.85 -7.41 -3.42
CA SER A 52 -2.93 -6.45 -3.72
C SER A 52 -3.16 -5.45 -2.58
N MET A 53 -2.94 -5.85 -1.32
CA MET A 53 -3.10 -4.97 -0.15
C MET A 53 -2.26 -3.70 -0.24
N ALA A 54 -1.04 -3.78 -0.81
CA ALA A 54 -0.17 -2.61 -0.97
C ALA A 54 -0.74 -1.56 -1.94
N PHE A 55 -1.60 -1.96 -2.88
CA PHE A 55 -2.24 -1.07 -3.85
C PHE A 55 -3.62 -0.59 -3.41
N ILE A 56 -4.31 -1.34 -2.55
CA ILE A 56 -5.67 -1.01 -2.09
C ILE A 56 -5.65 0.05 -0.99
N ALA A 57 -4.69 -0.03 -0.07
CA ALA A 57 -4.57 0.87 1.08
C ALA A 57 -3.23 1.62 1.12
N PRO A 58 -2.84 2.35 0.05
CA PRO A 58 -1.69 3.23 0.12
C PRO A 58 -2.00 4.40 1.07
N ASN A 59 -0.95 4.95 1.67
CA ASN A 59 -1.07 6.18 2.45
C ASN A 59 -1.24 7.34 1.46
N VAL A 60 -2.49 7.69 1.17
CA VAL A 60 -2.85 8.84 0.33
C VAL A 60 -2.91 10.10 1.17
N ASP A 61 -2.27 11.16 0.68
CA ASP A 61 -2.41 12.47 1.29
C ASP A 61 -3.86 12.94 1.18
N HIS A 62 -4.37 13.42 2.30
CA HIS A 62 -5.74 13.88 2.43
C HIS A 62 -5.80 15.12 3.30
N TRP A 63 -6.86 15.90 3.12
CA TRP A 63 -7.11 17.12 3.87
C TRP A 63 -8.61 17.30 4.04
N CYS A 64 -9.00 18.17 4.97
CA CYS A 64 -10.40 18.46 5.21
C CYS A 64 -11.07 19.05 3.95
N ALA A 65 -12.22 18.51 3.58
CA ALA A 65 -12.93 18.90 2.37
C ALA A 65 -13.45 20.34 2.44
N ARG A 66 -13.55 20.96 1.27
CA ARG A 66 -14.21 22.24 1.08
C ARG A 66 -15.72 22.11 1.30
N PRO A 67 -16.36 23.09 1.95
CA PRO A 67 -17.81 23.18 1.94
C PRO A 67 -18.34 23.27 0.49
N PRO A 68 -19.44 22.58 0.16
CA PRO A 68 -19.96 22.52 -1.21
C PRO A 68 -20.35 23.90 -1.76
N GLU A 69 -20.64 24.86 -0.88
CA GLU A 69 -21.06 26.22 -1.24
C GLU A 69 -19.88 27.19 -1.49
N THR A 70 -18.63 26.70 -1.48
CA THR A 70 -17.44 27.56 -1.61
C THR A 70 -16.74 27.39 -2.95
N ASN A 71 -16.46 28.51 -3.64
CA ASN A 71 -15.76 28.55 -4.93
C ASN A 71 -14.23 28.67 -4.77
N PHE A 72 -13.64 28.11 -3.71
CA PHE A 72 -12.19 28.15 -3.53
C PHE A 72 -11.51 27.07 -4.36
N SER A 73 -10.34 27.38 -4.94
CA SER A 73 -9.46 26.33 -5.44
C SER A 73 -8.90 25.49 -4.26
N VAL A 74 -8.41 24.28 -4.57
CA VAL A 74 -7.82 23.39 -3.55
C VAL A 74 -6.64 24.06 -2.84
N GLN A 75 -5.80 24.80 -3.57
CA GLN A 75 -4.63 25.45 -3.01
C GLN A 75 -5.00 26.60 -2.08
N GLU A 76 -5.92 27.47 -2.51
CA GLU A 76 -6.41 28.58 -1.68
C GLU A 76 -7.10 28.06 -0.42
N TRP A 77 -7.83 26.95 -0.53
CA TRP A 77 -8.44 26.29 0.62
C TRP A 77 -7.39 25.80 1.62
N LYS A 78 -6.35 25.09 1.17
CA LYS A 78 -5.28 24.60 2.05
C LYS A 78 -4.59 25.73 2.81
N GLU A 79 -4.40 26.89 2.18
CA GLU A 79 -3.72 28.04 2.78
C GLU A 79 -4.63 28.86 3.72
N ALA A 80 -5.90 29.04 3.37
CA ALA A 80 -6.81 29.90 4.12
C ALA A 80 -7.57 29.14 5.24
N ALA A 81 -7.94 27.89 4.98
CA ALA A 81 -8.89 27.13 5.79
C ALA A 81 -8.27 26.17 6.79
N LEU A 82 -7.07 25.69 6.50
CA LEU A 82 -6.45 24.62 7.27
C LEU A 82 -5.34 25.16 8.15
N PRO A 83 -5.23 24.70 9.41
CA PRO A 83 -4.10 25.02 10.24
C PRO A 83 -2.84 24.32 9.71
N PRO A 84 -1.69 25.01 9.63
CA PRO A 84 -0.46 24.43 9.08
C PRO A 84 0.10 23.28 9.94
N ALA A 85 -0.32 23.20 11.20
CA ALA A 85 0.07 22.11 12.11
C ALA A 85 -0.78 20.84 11.93
N ASP A 86 -1.97 20.94 11.33
CA ASP A 86 -2.92 19.84 11.21
C ASP A 86 -3.91 20.08 10.06
N ILE A 87 -3.58 19.61 8.86
CA ILE A 87 -4.44 19.74 7.67
C ILE A 87 -5.46 18.60 7.55
N GLN A 88 -5.30 17.54 8.35
CA GLN A 88 -6.03 16.28 8.22
C GLN A 88 -7.21 16.20 9.18
N CYS A 89 -7.03 16.62 10.44
CA CYS A 89 -8.04 16.40 11.48
C CYS A 89 -8.90 17.64 11.74
N SER A 90 -8.38 18.83 11.45
CA SER A 90 -9.05 20.09 11.79
C SER A 90 -9.00 21.14 10.70
N ARG A 91 -10.02 22.01 10.73
CA ARG A 91 -10.11 23.21 9.90
C ARG A 91 -10.51 24.41 10.75
N TYR A 92 -10.20 25.61 10.30
CA TYR A 92 -10.66 26.82 10.97
C TYR A 92 -12.19 26.95 10.86
N ARG A 93 -12.82 27.39 11.96
CA ARG A 93 -14.24 27.75 11.97
C ARG A 93 -14.44 28.98 11.07
N PHE A 94 -15.02 28.75 9.90
CA PHE A 94 -15.56 29.84 9.09
C PHE A 94 -16.85 30.32 9.73
N ILE A 95 -16.77 31.42 10.47
CA ILE A 95 -17.97 32.15 10.89
C ILE A 95 -18.54 32.80 9.64
N ASN A 96 -19.82 32.57 9.36
CA ASN A 96 -20.53 33.13 8.21
C ASN A 96 -20.21 34.62 8.07
N ILE A 97 -19.54 35.01 6.99
CA ILE A 97 -19.17 36.41 6.69
C ILE A 97 -20.42 37.25 6.35
N SER A 98 -21.63 36.70 6.50
CA SER A 98 -22.89 37.44 6.36
C SER A 98 -23.31 38.19 7.64
N GLU A 99 -22.69 37.94 8.80
CA GLU A 99 -23.13 38.51 10.09
C GLU A 99 -22.08 39.35 10.84
N SER A 100 -20.90 39.59 10.26
CA SER A 100 -19.87 40.44 10.87
C SER A 100 -19.65 41.74 10.10
N SER A 101 -20.75 42.45 9.84
CA SER A 101 -20.70 43.90 9.67
C SER A 101 -20.42 44.52 11.04
N GLU A 102 -19.15 44.77 11.34
CA GLU A 102 -18.64 45.96 12.03
C GLU A 102 -17.22 45.69 12.54
N GLY A 103 -16.36 46.71 12.37
CA GLY A 103 -14.92 46.61 12.55
C GLY A 103 -14.49 45.91 13.84
N GLY A 104 -13.71 44.85 13.69
CA GLY A 104 -13.15 44.11 14.81
C GLY A 104 -11.85 43.46 14.39
N ASN A 105 -10.75 44.13 14.74
CA ASN A 105 -9.37 43.65 14.91
C ASN A 105 -9.07 42.22 14.40
N SER A 106 -8.17 42.14 13.42
CA SER A 106 -7.55 40.93 12.85
C SER A 106 -6.79 40.12 13.92
N GLY A 107 -7.56 39.39 14.71
CA GLY A 107 -7.10 38.55 15.80
C GLY A 107 -8.22 37.66 16.32
N ALA A 108 -9.19 37.30 15.46
CA ALA A 108 -10.13 36.24 15.78
C ALA A 108 -9.31 34.99 16.08
N SER A 109 -9.35 34.53 17.33
CA SER A 109 -8.84 33.23 17.72
C SER A 109 -9.39 32.23 16.71
N LYS A 110 -8.52 31.69 15.86
CA LYS A 110 -8.92 30.77 14.81
C LYS A 110 -9.30 29.45 15.48
N GLU A 111 -10.52 29.41 16.01
CA GLU A 111 -11.07 28.22 16.65
C GLU A 111 -11.07 27.11 15.60
N THR A 112 -10.46 25.99 15.94
CA THR A 112 -10.41 24.82 15.07
C THR A 112 -11.59 23.92 15.36
N ILE A 113 -12.22 23.42 14.30
CA ILE A 113 -13.29 22.43 14.35
C ILE A 113 -12.83 21.15 13.67
N ALA A 114 -13.36 20.02 14.13
CA ALA A 114 -13.12 18.73 13.51
C ALA A 114 -13.68 18.68 12.08
N CYS A 115 -13.04 17.90 11.23
CA CYS A 115 -13.45 17.75 9.84
C CYS A 115 -14.57 16.71 9.70
N GLU A 116 -15.58 17.04 8.90
CA GLU A 116 -16.74 16.18 8.63
C GLU A 116 -16.52 15.29 7.40
N SER A 117 -15.67 15.74 6.48
CA SER A 117 -15.34 15.07 5.22
C SER A 117 -13.92 15.41 4.79
N TRP A 118 -13.36 14.57 3.91
CA TRP A 118 -11.99 14.66 3.41
C TRP A 118 -11.95 14.69 1.88
N GLU A 119 -11.02 15.46 1.35
CA GLU A 119 -10.58 15.42 -0.05
C GLU A 119 -9.20 14.74 -0.10
N TYR A 120 -8.97 13.92 -1.13
CA TYR A 120 -7.77 13.10 -1.29
C TYR A 120 -6.96 13.57 -2.51
N ASP A 121 -5.64 13.42 -2.46
CA ASP A 121 -4.80 13.59 -3.64
C ASP A 121 -4.96 12.38 -4.59
N ASP A 122 -5.43 12.64 -5.80
CA ASP A 122 -5.67 11.65 -6.85
C ASP A 122 -4.56 11.62 -7.91
N SER A 123 -3.44 12.32 -7.67
CA SER A 123 -2.33 12.43 -8.62
C SER A 123 -1.67 11.09 -8.98
N ILE A 124 -1.59 10.16 -8.02
CA ILE A 124 -0.96 8.83 -8.19
C ILE A 124 -2.03 7.72 -8.34
N TYR A 125 -3.07 7.77 -7.51
CA TYR A 125 -4.11 6.75 -7.47
C TYR A 125 -5.48 7.41 -7.69
N SER A 126 -6.17 7.01 -8.76
CA SER A 126 -7.51 7.54 -9.04
C SER A 126 -8.56 7.09 -8.01
N SER A 127 -8.36 5.94 -7.36
CA SER A 127 -9.28 5.42 -6.33
C SER A 127 -8.54 4.46 -5.41
N THR A 128 -8.80 4.56 -4.11
CA THR A 128 -8.29 3.67 -3.06
C THR A 128 -9.43 3.31 -2.11
N ILE A 129 -9.24 2.32 -1.23
CA ILE A 129 -10.25 2.00 -0.20
C ILE A 129 -10.49 3.18 0.75
N VAL A 130 -9.51 4.08 0.88
CA VAL A 130 -9.59 5.26 1.74
C VAL A 130 -10.45 6.35 1.09
N SER A 131 -10.45 6.43 -0.24
CA SER A 131 -11.14 7.48 -0.99
C SER A 131 -12.56 7.10 -1.46
N GLN A 132 -13.05 5.91 -1.13
CA GLN A 132 -14.34 5.35 -1.61
C GLN A 132 -15.31 5.17 -0.44
#